data_AF-A0A183BHW3-F1
#
_entry.id   AF-A0A183BHW3-F1
#
_cell.length_a   1.000
_cell.length_b   1.000
_cell.length_c   1.000
_cell.angle_alpha   90.00
_cell.angle_beta   90.00
_cell.angle_gamma   90.00
#
_symmetry.space_group_name_H-M   'P 1'
#
loop_
_entity.id
_entity.type
_entity.pdbx_description
1 polymer ?
#
loop_
_entity_poly.entity_id
_entity_poly.type
_entity_poly.pdbx_seq_one_letter_code
_entity_poly.pdbx_strand_id
1 'polypeptide(L)'
;MDSTTAVPLLPPPEAAGGIVVDTPKQQQQTCSSNGAVPVGGVVGTTTGSAAAGGSSTAPSRTFVQINVNTVEYAVPSEYQFVDYLGGGNYGNVIKVRTPQGVELAVKKMYEPFSSAIKARRVFRELKLLQLIAHENIIQFVDMYSPESDEKCFKNVYIVSGYAGVSLKQVLDRQKQLGQSLINHDHIKYIIYQLLRALKYLHSANVIHRDLKPSNLAITEECDLTVLDFGLARTVSNTGDNLTAYVISRWYRSPEVIYWSNVSYNAKADVWSVGCILAELFTNRVLFPGSEAMEQYKLIIRLCGSPDELLMSKIEQQNSPAMRMVIERMSGFCERKNFGEVFAHCPPDAVDLLNKLLVMDPDRRISVEEALRHVYMQEYHLPEDEPVAAQPFNIEDSDDMAKTVGDWKAHFLVAQPSAELLEDHVRRAVQIAALSVQKKGAQASYPTRDELMALGLA
;
A
#
# COMPACT_ATOMS: atom_id res chain seq x y z
N MET A 1 -46.39 -36.05 -13.54
CA MET A 1 -46.55 -36.76 -12.25
C MET A 1 -45.14 -36.92 -11.67
N ASP A 2 -44.43 -35.83 -11.41
CA ASP A 2 -44.60 -34.89 -10.29
C ASP A 2 -44.61 -35.58 -8.94
N SER A 3 -43.50 -35.44 -8.22
CA SER A 3 -43.53 -35.06 -6.80
C SER A 3 -42.13 -34.63 -6.35
N THR A 4 -41.86 -33.35 -6.54
CA THR A 4 -40.89 -32.55 -5.78
C THR A 4 -41.24 -32.56 -4.30
N THR A 5 -40.34 -33.03 -3.44
CA THR A 5 -40.43 -32.83 -1.98
C THR A 5 -39.43 -31.77 -1.57
N ALA A 6 -39.96 -30.55 -1.41
CA ALA A 6 -39.26 -29.41 -0.82
C ALA A 6 -39.07 -29.64 0.69
N VAL A 7 -37.85 -29.36 1.18
CA VAL A 7 -37.51 -29.33 2.61
C VAL A 7 -37.82 -27.91 3.13
N PRO A 8 -38.48 -27.72 4.29
CA PRO A 8 -38.88 -26.40 4.78
C PRO A 8 -37.68 -25.61 5.34
N LEU A 9 -37.61 -24.34 4.97
CA LEU A 9 -36.72 -23.32 5.56
C LEU A 9 -37.16 -23.02 7.01
N LEU A 10 -36.21 -23.11 7.95
CA LEU A 10 -36.38 -22.68 9.34
C LEU A 10 -36.44 -21.14 9.43
N PRO A 11 -37.34 -20.56 10.23
CA PRO A 11 -37.39 -19.12 10.46
C PRO A 11 -36.23 -18.64 11.36
N PRO A 12 -35.83 -17.36 11.26
CA PRO A 12 -34.76 -16.80 12.08
C PRO A 12 -35.20 -16.66 13.54
N PRO A 13 -34.29 -16.83 14.53
CA PRO A 13 -34.63 -16.62 15.93
C PRO A 13 -34.81 -15.13 16.25
N GLU A 14 -36.00 -14.78 16.75
CA GLU A 14 -36.33 -13.48 17.33
C GLU A 14 -35.66 -13.27 18.70
N ALA A 15 -35.53 -11.97 19.00
CA ALA A 15 -34.82 -11.37 20.12
C ALA A 15 -35.29 -11.81 21.51
N ALA A 16 -34.33 -11.98 22.42
CA ALA A 16 -34.57 -11.98 23.86
C ALA A 16 -33.43 -11.27 24.59
N GLY A 17 -33.81 -10.29 25.42
CA GLY A 17 -33.12 -9.99 26.68
C GLY A 17 -32.04 -8.92 26.63
N GLY A 18 -32.42 -7.68 26.94
CA GLY A 18 -31.50 -6.58 27.19
C GLY A 18 -30.60 -6.80 28.41
N ILE A 19 -29.36 -6.34 28.28
CA ILE A 19 -28.48 -6.04 29.41
C ILE A 19 -28.10 -4.57 29.27
N VAL A 20 -28.57 -3.78 30.24
CA VAL A 20 -28.19 -2.39 30.44
C VAL A 20 -26.74 -2.35 30.91
N VAL A 21 -25.87 -1.67 30.17
CA VAL A 21 -24.54 -1.28 30.66
C VAL A 21 -24.41 0.23 30.45
N ASP A 22 -24.30 0.95 31.56
CA ASP A 22 -24.17 2.40 31.66
C ASP A 22 -22.98 2.93 30.85
N THR A 23 -23.26 3.86 29.94
CA THR A 23 -22.25 4.75 29.33
C THR A 23 -22.01 5.98 30.23
N PRO A 24 -20.77 6.33 30.60
CA PRO A 24 -20.47 7.60 31.24
C PRO A 24 -20.60 8.77 30.26
N LYS A 25 -21.35 9.80 30.66
CA LYS A 25 -21.56 11.06 29.95
C LYS A 25 -20.22 11.76 29.67
N GLN A 26 -19.87 11.94 28.40
CA GLN A 26 -18.84 12.87 27.97
C GLN A 26 -19.32 14.32 28.21
N GLN A 27 -18.56 15.07 29.00
CA GLN A 27 -18.70 16.52 29.11
C GLN A 27 -18.26 17.16 27.79
N GLN A 28 -19.20 17.73 27.06
CA GLN A 28 -18.93 18.65 25.97
C GLN A 28 -18.41 19.96 26.56
N GLN A 29 -17.13 20.26 26.36
CA GLN A 29 -16.61 21.63 26.47
C GLN A 29 -16.83 22.33 25.14
N THR A 30 -17.86 23.17 25.09
CA THR A 30 -18.14 24.08 23.98
C THR A 30 -17.15 25.24 24.01
N CYS A 31 -16.34 25.40 22.96
CA CYS A 31 -15.60 26.64 22.72
C CYS A 31 -16.53 27.60 21.95
N SER A 32 -17.10 28.57 22.67
CA SER A 32 -17.96 29.61 22.10
C SER A 32 -17.14 30.69 21.40
N SER A 33 -17.46 30.98 20.15
CA SER A 33 -17.03 32.16 19.41
C SER A 33 -17.89 33.36 19.84
N ASN A 34 -17.33 34.29 20.62
CA ASN A 34 -18.00 35.55 20.93
C ASN A 34 -17.68 36.61 19.86
N GLY A 35 -18.71 36.97 19.09
CA GLY A 35 -18.75 38.24 18.37
C GLY A 35 -19.27 39.34 19.30
N ALA A 36 -18.60 40.49 19.31
CA ALA A 36 -19.12 41.72 19.90
C ALA A 36 -18.71 42.91 19.03
N VAL A 37 -19.72 43.66 18.57
CA VAL A 37 -19.62 44.99 17.97
C VAL A 37 -19.59 46.02 19.10
N PRO A 38 -18.91 47.17 18.95
CA PRO A 38 -19.62 48.41 19.25
C PRO A 38 -19.36 49.54 18.24
N VAL A 39 -20.32 50.47 18.22
CA VAL A 39 -20.43 51.65 17.36
C VAL A 39 -19.94 52.91 18.11
N GLY A 40 -19.10 53.71 17.45
CA GLY A 40 -19.20 55.19 17.40
C GLY A 40 -18.45 56.07 18.41
N GLY A 41 -17.59 56.97 17.92
CA GLY A 41 -17.18 58.21 18.62
C GLY A 41 -15.80 58.76 18.20
N VAL A 42 -15.75 60.03 17.78
CA VAL A 42 -14.66 60.69 17.02
C VAL A 42 -13.71 61.54 17.89
N VAL A 43 -12.49 61.78 17.36
CA VAL A 43 -11.57 62.95 17.51
C VAL A 43 -10.24 62.70 18.26
N GLY A 44 -9.12 62.96 17.57
CA GLY A 44 -7.84 63.36 18.20
C GLY A 44 -6.56 62.83 17.55
N THR A 45 -5.95 63.62 16.68
CA THR A 45 -4.58 63.45 16.12
C THR A 45 -3.48 63.43 17.18
N THR A 46 -2.47 62.56 17.04
CA THR A 46 -1.05 62.87 17.33
C THR A 46 -0.12 61.83 16.72
N THR A 47 1.02 62.33 16.27
CA THR A 47 2.11 61.69 15.52
C THR A 47 2.94 60.70 16.34
N GLY A 48 3.36 59.59 15.73
CA GLY A 48 4.38 58.69 16.29
C GLY A 48 4.84 57.65 15.27
N SER A 49 5.99 57.91 14.63
CA SER A 49 6.72 56.99 13.77
C SER A 49 7.36 55.88 14.60
N ALA A 50 7.15 54.61 14.24
CA ALA A 50 8.09 53.52 14.55
C ALA A 50 7.80 52.24 13.73
N ALA A 51 8.76 51.93 12.84
CA ALA A 51 9.20 50.63 12.38
C ALA A 51 8.15 49.60 11.90
N ALA A 52 8.02 49.51 10.58
CA ALA A 52 7.48 48.34 9.89
C ALA A 52 8.42 47.13 10.07
N GLY A 53 8.11 46.27 11.03
CA GLY A 53 8.58 44.89 11.07
C GLY A 53 7.64 44.03 10.23
N GLY A 54 8.01 43.77 8.99
CA GLY A 54 7.29 42.83 8.12
C GLY A 54 7.40 41.41 8.68
N SER A 55 6.41 40.99 9.46
CA SER A 55 6.15 39.57 9.69
C SER A 55 5.61 39.00 8.39
N SER A 56 6.46 38.33 7.62
CA SER A 56 6.01 37.49 6.50
C SER A 56 5.35 36.25 7.08
N THR A 57 4.09 36.36 7.49
CA THR A 57 3.26 35.19 7.78
C THR A 57 3.15 34.40 6.49
N ALA A 58 3.66 33.18 6.46
CA ALA A 58 3.46 32.26 5.35
C ALA A 58 1.97 32.20 5.00
N PRO A 59 1.58 32.22 3.70
CA PRO A 59 0.18 32.17 3.33
C PRO A 59 -0.47 30.93 3.93
N SER A 60 -1.44 31.14 4.83
CA SER A 60 -2.19 30.05 5.44
C SER A 60 -3.06 29.40 4.38
N ARG A 61 -2.86 28.10 4.14
CA ARG A 61 -3.65 27.33 3.18
C ARG A 61 -5.11 27.30 3.61
N THR A 62 -6.02 27.57 2.67
CA THR A 62 -7.47 27.53 2.91
C THR A 62 -8.05 26.16 2.55
N PHE A 63 -9.01 25.68 3.33
CA PHE A 63 -9.63 24.37 3.16
C PHE A 63 -11.15 24.46 3.01
N VAL A 64 -11.70 23.61 2.15
CA VAL A 64 -13.15 23.38 2.00
C VAL A 64 -13.47 22.04 2.65
N GLN A 65 -14.51 22.02 3.48
CA GLN A 65 -15.01 20.77 4.07
C GLN A 65 -15.97 20.08 3.11
N ILE A 66 -15.72 18.80 2.83
CA ILE A 66 -16.60 17.96 2.02
C ILE A 66 -16.92 16.66 2.76
N ASN A 67 -18.14 16.16 2.59
CA ASN A 67 -18.55 14.87 3.15
C ASN A 67 -18.63 13.82 2.05
N VAL A 68 -17.81 12.78 2.16
CA VAL A 68 -17.72 11.70 1.17
C VAL A 68 -17.73 10.36 1.90
N ASN A 69 -18.70 9.50 1.57
CA ASN A 69 -18.86 8.17 2.17
C ASN A 69 -18.78 8.17 3.72
N THR A 70 -19.56 9.06 4.37
CA THR A 70 -19.60 9.29 5.83
C THR A 70 -18.34 9.91 6.47
N VAL A 71 -17.35 10.31 5.66
CA VAL A 71 -16.11 10.90 6.13
C VAL A 71 -16.04 12.35 5.71
N GLU A 72 -15.82 13.24 6.67
CA GLU A 72 -15.56 14.66 6.43
C GLU A 72 -14.08 14.85 6.04
N TYR A 73 -13.81 15.53 4.94
CA TYR A 73 -12.46 15.88 4.48
C TYR A 73 -12.29 17.39 4.47
N ALA A 74 -11.16 17.84 4.99
CA ALA A 74 -10.64 19.17 4.71
C ALA A 74 -9.77 19.09 3.45
N VAL A 75 -10.28 19.58 2.33
CA VAL A 75 -9.58 19.57 1.03
C VAL A 75 -9.09 20.99 0.74
N PRO A 76 -7.84 21.18 0.30
CA PRO A 76 -7.36 22.48 -0.12
C PRO A 76 -8.30 23.14 -1.11
N SER A 77 -8.60 24.43 -0.93
CA SER A 77 -9.62 25.14 -1.71
C SER A 77 -9.34 25.17 -3.22
N GLU A 78 -8.07 25.03 -3.61
CA GLU A 78 -7.61 24.97 -4.99
C GLU A 78 -7.83 23.59 -5.64
N TYR A 79 -8.09 22.54 -4.85
CA TYR A 79 -8.33 21.19 -5.36
C TYR A 79 -9.81 20.94 -5.59
N GLN A 80 -10.14 20.43 -6.77
CA GLN A 80 -11.48 19.95 -7.10
C GLN A 80 -11.63 18.48 -6.71
N PHE A 81 -12.63 18.14 -5.90
CA PHE A 81 -13.00 16.74 -5.67
C PHE A 81 -13.47 16.08 -6.96
N VAL A 82 -13.01 14.85 -7.22
CA VAL A 82 -13.36 14.07 -8.41
C VAL A 82 -14.12 12.81 -8.04
N ASP A 83 -13.56 11.96 -7.18
CA ASP A 83 -14.15 10.65 -6.86
C ASP A 83 -13.68 10.11 -5.49
N TYR A 84 -14.41 9.15 -4.93
CA TYR A 84 -14.00 8.37 -3.79
C TYR A 84 -13.29 7.09 -4.24
N LEU A 85 -12.01 6.93 -3.89
CA LEU A 85 -11.20 5.79 -4.34
C LEU A 85 -11.32 4.56 -3.42
N GLY A 86 -11.65 4.76 -2.14
CA GLY A 86 -11.87 3.67 -1.21
C GLY A 86 -11.42 3.95 0.22
N GLY A 87 -11.77 3.04 1.11
CA GLY A 87 -11.37 3.03 2.52
C GLY A 87 -10.58 1.77 2.85
N GLY A 88 -9.43 1.94 3.51
CA GLY A 88 -8.58 0.85 3.97
C GLY A 88 -8.30 0.95 5.46
N ASN A 89 -7.43 0.08 5.98
CA ASN A 89 -7.11 0.02 7.42
C ASN A 89 -6.49 1.31 7.99
N TYR A 90 -5.90 2.15 7.13
CA TYR A 90 -5.08 3.29 7.54
C TYR A 90 -5.70 4.64 7.21
N GLY A 91 -6.81 4.65 6.47
CA GLY A 91 -7.45 5.88 6.05
C GLY A 91 -8.40 5.68 4.87
N ASN A 92 -9.00 6.78 4.46
CA ASN A 92 -9.79 6.85 3.24
C ASN A 92 -9.11 7.72 2.19
N VAL A 93 -9.33 7.37 0.93
CA VAL A 93 -8.68 8.03 -0.19
C VAL A 93 -9.74 8.61 -1.12
N ILE A 94 -9.55 9.87 -1.49
CA ILE A 94 -10.31 10.55 -2.54
C ILE A 94 -9.38 10.93 -3.69
N LYS A 95 -9.94 10.99 -4.89
CA LYS A 95 -9.31 11.57 -6.07
C LYS A 95 -9.66 13.04 -6.12
N VAL A 96 -8.65 13.87 -6.34
CA VAL A 96 -8.80 15.31 -6.55
C VAL A 96 -8.10 15.74 -7.83
N ARG A 97 -8.47 16.90 -8.36
CA ARG A 97 -7.83 17.52 -9.52
C ARG A 97 -7.32 18.91 -9.13
N THR A 98 -6.06 19.17 -9.45
CA THR A 98 -5.41 20.47 -9.26
C THR A 98 -5.89 21.49 -10.31
N PRO A 99 -5.68 22.81 -10.11
CA PRO A 99 -5.98 23.82 -11.13
C PRO A 99 -5.25 23.59 -12.45
N GLN A 100 -4.08 22.94 -12.42
CA GLN A 100 -3.29 22.58 -13.59
C GLN A 100 -3.83 21.33 -14.33
N GLY A 101 -4.93 20.74 -13.84
CA GLY A 101 -5.55 19.55 -14.43
C GLY A 101 -4.94 18.22 -14.00
N VAL A 102 -3.92 18.23 -13.13
CA VAL A 102 -3.28 17.00 -12.61
C VAL A 102 -4.17 16.34 -11.59
N GLU A 103 -4.34 15.03 -11.73
CA GLU A 103 -5.10 14.19 -10.81
C GLU A 103 -4.19 13.66 -9.69
N LEU A 104 -4.66 13.80 -8.46
CA LEU A 104 -3.94 13.40 -7.25
C LEU A 104 -4.85 12.52 -6.38
N ALA A 105 -4.24 11.74 -5.50
CA ALA A 105 -4.94 11.01 -4.45
C ALA A 105 -4.67 11.68 -3.10
N VAL A 106 -5.73 11.94 -2.33
CA VAL A 106 -5.66 12.49 -0.97
C VAL A 106 -6.13 11.43 0.01
N LYS A 107 -5.22 10.93 0.84
CA LYS A 107 -5.46 9.94 1.90
C LYS A 107 -5.62 10.65 3.24
N LYS A 108 -6.83 10.61 3.81
CA LYS A 108 -7.08 11.04 5.20
C LYS A 108 -6.76 9.89 6.16
N MET A 109 -5.79 10.09 7.03
CA MET A 109 -5.35 9.08 8.00
C MET A 109 -6.35 8.90 9.14
N TYR A 110 -6.60 7.65 9.55
CA TYR A 110 -7.46 7.35 10.70
C TYR A 110 -6.74 7.53 12.02
N GLU A 111 -7.20 8.50 12.81
CA GLU A 111 -6.74 8.77 14.18
C GLU A 111 -5.22 8.55 14.36
N PRO A 112 -4.38 9.23 13.56
CA PRO A 112 -2.94 8.95 13.48
C PRO A 112 -2.23 9.10 14.84
N PHE A 113 -2.82 9.87 15.75
CA PHE A 113 -2.30 10.17 17.09
C PHE A 113 -3.00 9.40 18.22
N SER A 114 -3.78 8.35 17.92
CA SER A 114 -4.44 7.56 18.98
C SER A 114 -3.46 6.75 19.83
N SER A 115 -2.23 6.53 19.34
CA SER A 115 -1.12 5.94 20.09
C SER A 115 0.22 6.33 19.48
N ALA A 116 1.30 6.29 20.26
CA ALA A 116 2.66 6.55 19.77
C ALA A 116 3.07 5.56 18.65
N ILE A 117 2.57 4.32 18.70
CA ILE A 117 2.83 3.29 17.69
C ILE A 117 2.20 3.69 16.34
N LYS A 118 0.94 4.15 16.34
CA LYS A 118 0.28 4.62 15.12
C LYS A 118 0.98 5.87 14.57
N ALA A 119 1.30 6.83 15.43
CA ALA A 119 1.97 8.07 15.01
C ALA A 119 3.32 7.75 14.36
N ARG A 120 4.17 6.96 15.03
CA ARG A 120 5.47 6.50 14.49
C ARG A 120 5.32 5.82 13.12
N ARG A 121 4.27 5.02 12.94
CA ARG A 121 4.01 4.35 11.66
C ARG A 121 3.73 5.34 10.54
N VAL A 122 2.92 6.37 10.79
CA VAL A 122 2.64 7.44 9.80
C VAL A 122 3.93 8.17 9.45
N PHE A 123 4.74 8.54 10.44
CA PHE A 123 6.02 9.21 10.21
C PHE A 123 7.00 8.37 9.39
N ARG A 124 7.05 7.07 9.66
CA ARG A 124 7.88 6.14 8.90
C ARG A 124 7.44 6.03 7.44
N GLU A 125 6.13 5.89 7.22
CA GLU A 125 5.54 5.88 5.88
C GLU A 125 5.92 7.17 5.13
N LEU A 126 5.83 8.33 5.77
CA LEU A 126 6.19 9.62 5.19
C LEU A 126 7.69 9.74 4.88
N LYS A 127 8.57 9.41 5.83
CA LYS A 127 10.03 9.43 5.62
C LYS A 127 10.41 8.52 4.43
N LEU A 128 9.83 7.33 4.35
CA LEU A 128 10.04 6.41 3.23
C LEU A 128 9.57 7.02 1.91
N LEU A 129 8.34 7.50 1.86
CA LEU A 129 7.73 8.08 0.67
C LEU A 129 8.48 9.32 0.16
N GLN A 130 9.13 10.09 1.04
CA GLN A 130 9.98 11.22 0.66
C GLN A 130 11.34 10.81 0.08
N LEU A 131 11.86 9.63 0.44
CA LEU A 131 13.16 9.12 -0.03
C LEU A 131 13.05 8.30 -1.32
N ILE A 132 11.88 7.70 -1.56
CA ILE A 132 11.65 6.87 -2.73
C ILE A 132 11.47 7.73 -3.98
N ALA A 133 12.26 7.42 -5.02
CA ALA A 133 12.15 8.04 -6.33
C ALA A 133 12.25 6.94 -7.41
N HIS A 134 11.10 6.41 -7.81
CA HIS A 134 11.01 5.35 -8.81
C HIS A 134 9.65 5.41 -9.53
N GLU A 135 9.61 5.20 -10.84
CA GLU A 135 8.38 5.36 -11.65
C GLU A 135 7.29 4.36 -11.26
N ASN A 136 7.67 3.12 -10.94
CA ASN A 136 6.72 2.08 -10.53
C ASN A 136 6.40 2.07 -9.02
N ILE A 137 6.66 3.17 -8.30
CA ILE A 137 6.34 3.30 -6.87
C ILE A 137 5.61 4.61 -6.64
N ILE A 138 4.61 4.60 -5.75
CA ILE A 138 3.76 5.77 -5.47
C ILE A 138 4.59 7.01 -5.12
N GLN A 139 4.34 8.08 -5.85
CA GLN A 139 5.02 9.35 -5.65
C GLN A 139 4.34 10.16 -4.55
N PHE A 140 5.13 10.56 -3.53
CA PHE A 140 4.72 11.58 -2.57
C PHE A 140 4.68 12.97 -3.22
N VAL A 141 3.62 13.72 -2.94
CA VAL A 141 3.47 15.11 -3.42
C VAL A 141 3.47 16.06 -2.23
N ASP A 142 2.57 15.83 -1.28
CA ASP A 142 2.32 16.79 -0.22
C ASP A 142 1.75 16.11 1.03
N MET A 143 1.80 16.82 2.14
CA MET A 143 1.17 16.43 3.39
C MET A 143 0.73 17.66 4.15
N TYR A 144 -0.51 17.63 4.63
CA TYR A 144 -1.08 18.78 5.33
C TYR A 144 -2.00 18.38 6.48
N SER A 145 -2.29 19.38 7.32
CA SER A 145 -3.35 19.35 8.31
C SER A 145 -4.13 20.66 8.27
N PRO A 146 -5.46 20.63 8.39
CA PRO A 146 -6.24 21.85 8.54
C PRO A 146 -6.07 22.51 9.92
N GLU A 147 -5.51 21.80 10.90
CA GLU A 147 -5.30 22.34 12.25
C GLU A 147 -3.89 22.94 12.40
N SER A 148 -3.84 24.22 12.79
CA SER A 148 -2.59 24.94 13.01
C SER A 148 -2.10 24.92 14.47
N ASP A 149 -2.95 24.52 15.42
CA ASP A 149 -2.63 24.41 16.85
C ASP A 149 -2.38 22.94 17.21
N GLU A 150 -1.24 22.66 17.84
CA GLU A 150 -0.84 21.35 18.36
C GLU A 150 -1.91 20.70 19.25
N LYS A 151 -2.62 21.50 20.06
CA LYS A 151 -3.69 21.00 20.94
C LYS A 151 -4.88 20.48 20.14
N CYS A 152 -5.15 21.08 18.98
CA CYS A 152 -6.25 20.75 18.10
C CYS A 152 -5.86 19.75 17.00
N PHE A 153 -4.56 19.56 16.77
CA PHE A 153 -4.03 18.72 15.71
C PHE A 153 -4.46 17.27 15.84
N LYS A 154 -5.27 16.82 14.89
CA LYS A 154 -5.93 15.50 14.89
C LYS A 154 -5.87 14.83 13.53
N ASN A 155 -5.95 15.61 12.45
CA ASN A 155 -6.09 15.09 11.11
C ASN A 155 -4.79 15.23 10.32
N VAL A 156 -4.40 14.14 9.66
CA VAL A 156 -3.28 14.10 8.72
C VAL A 156 -3.81 13.71 7.36
N TYR A 157 -3.44 14.48 6.35
CA TYR A 157 -3.73 14.19 4.95
C TYR A 157 -2.41 14.01 4.20
N ILE A 158 -2.31 12.90 3.47
CA ILE A 158 -1.18 12.60 2.59
C ILE A 158 -1.67 12.73 1.16
N VAL A 159 -0.95 13.49 0.35
CA VAL A 159 -1.23 13.69 -1.08
C VAL A 159 -0.17 12.97 -1.90
N SER A 160 -0.61 12.17 -2.85
CA SER A 160 0.24 11.44 -3.79
C SER A 160 -0.23 11.63 -5.22
N GLY A 161 0.58 11.21 -6.19
CA GLY A 161 0.11 11.01 -7.56
C GLY A 161 -1.08 10.05 -7.61
N TYR A 162 -2.02 10.27 -8.54
CA TYR A 162 -3.06 9.28 -8.83
C TYR A 162 -2.47 8.14 -9.66
N ALA A 163 -2.59 6.91 -9.15
CA ALA A 163 -1.92 5.73 -9.70
C ALA A 163 -2.85 4.80 -10.52
N GLY A 164 -4.07 5.25 -10.83
CA GLY A 164 -5.07 4.43 -11.51
C GLY A 164 -5.91 3.59 -10.55
N VAL A 165 -6.36 2.42 -11.02
CA VAL A 165 -7.23 1.49 -10.28
C VAL A 165 -6.41 0.33 -9.70
N SER A 166 -6.82 -0.21 -8.55
CA SER A 166 -6.09 -1.35 -7.97
C SER A 166 -6.24 -2.61 -8.82
N LEU A 167 -5.19 -3.44 -8.90
CA LEU A 167 -5.27 -4.75 -9.56
C LEU A 167 -6.36 -5.63 -8.94
N LYS A 168 -6.63 -5.49 -7.64
CA LYS A 168 -7.76 -6.17 -6.99
C LYS A 168 -9.09 -5.80 -7.63
N GLN A 169 -9.35 -4.52 -7.87
CA GLN A 169 -10.57 -4.05 -8.53
C GLN A 169 -10.66 -4.58 -9.97
N VAL A 170 -9.54 -4.62 -10.70
CA VAL A 170 -9.51 -5.17 -12.07
C VAL A 170 -9.80 -6.67 -12.06
N LEU A 171 -9.16 -7.44 -11.19
CA LEU A 171 -9.43 -8.88 -11.02
C LEU A 171 -10.88 -9.16 -10.60
N ASP A 172 -11.46 -8.34 -9.72
CA ASP A 172 -12.86 -8.46 -9.33
C ASP A 172 -13.80 -8.18 -10.51
N ARG A 173 -13.52 -7.14 -11.30
CA ARG A 173 -14.30 -6.81 -12.51
C ARG A 173 -14.21 -7.93 -13.55
N GLN A 174 -13.02 -8.52 -13.76
CA GLN A 174 -12.87 -9.72 -14.62
C GLN A 174 -13.76 -10.87 -14.17
N LYS A 175 -13.79 -11.16 -12.86
CA LYS A 175 -14.64 -12.22 -12.29
C LYS A 175 -16.12 -11.93 -12.49
N GLN A 176 -16.53 -10.67 -12.29
CA GLN A 176 -17.93 -10.24 -12.46
C GLN A 176 -18.39 -10.31 -13.93
N LEU A 177 -17.53 -9.89 -14.86
CA LEU A 177 -17.84 -9.91 -16.29
C LEU A 177 -17.66 -11.29 -16.94
N GLY A 178 -16.92 -12.21 -16.29
CA GLY A 178 -16.52 -13.48 -16.89
C GLY A 178 -15.59 -13.31 -18.09
N GLN A 179 -14.90 -12.18 -18.19
CA GLN A 179 -14.03 -11.80 -19.30
C GLN A 179 -12.61 -11.51 -18.78
N SER A 180 -11.60 -11.89 -19.57
CA SER A 180 -10.20 -11.55 -19.30
C SER A 180 -9.94 -10.13 -19.80
N LEU A 181 -9.66 -9.21 -18.88
CA LEU A 181 -9.30 -7.82 -19.16
C LEU A 181 -7.76 -7.68 -19.25
N ILE A 182 -7.03 -8.53 -18.54
CA ILE A 182 -5.58 -8.64 -18.52
C ILE A 182 -5.19 -9.89 -19.30
N ASN A 183 -4.55 -9.71 -20.46
CA ASN A 183 -4.02 -10.78 -21.30
C ASN A 183 -2.59 -11.17 -20.89
N HIS A 184 -1.99 -12.16 -21.55
CA HIS A 184 -0.65 -12.66 -21.21
C HIS A 184 0.45 -11.59 -21.28
N ASP A 185 0.39 -10.68 -22.25
CA ASP A 185 1.39 -9.61 -22.41
C ASP A 185 1.25 -8.55 -21.32
N HIS A 186 0.01 -8.20 -20.94
CA HIS A 186 -0.26 -7.37 -19.77
C HIS A 186 0.29 -7.99 -18.50
N ILE A 187 0.10 -9.31 -18.28
CA ILE A 187 0.65 -10.01 -17.11
C ILE A 187 2.18 -9.91 -17.08
N LYS A 188 2.84 -10.17 -18.22
CA LYS A 188 4.31 -10.08 -18.33
C LYS A 188 4.80 -8.68 -17.98
N TYR A 189 4.17 -7.64 -18.53
CA TYR A 189 4.57 -6.25 -18.29
C TYR A 189 4.30 -5.78 -16.85
N ILE A 190 3.15 -6.18 -16.26
CA ILE A 190 2.82 -5.95 -14.85
C ILE A 190 3.88 -6.54 -13.93
N ILE A 191 4.28 -7.80 -14.17
CA ILE A 191 5.30 -8.47 -13.34
C ILE A 191 6.67 -7.86 -13.54
N TYR A 192 7.05 -7.49 -14.77
CA TYR A 192 8.30 -6.78 -15.04
C TYR A 192 8.40 -5.49 -14.21
N GLN A 193 7.39 -4.63 -14.29
CA GLN A 193 7.35 -3.37 -13.54
C GLN A 193 7.36 -3.59 -12.02
N LEU A 194 6.70 -4.66 -11.53
CA LEU A 194 6.73 -5.02 -10.11
C LEU A 194 8.13 -5.45 -9.67
N LEU A 195 8.79 -6.30 -10.44
CA LEU A 195 10.17 -6.73 -10.15
C LEU A 195 11.14 -5.54 -10.22
N ARG A 196 10.98 -4.64 -11.20
CA ARG A 196 11.75 -3.40 -11.32
C ARG A 196 11.62 -2.53 -10.06
N ALA A 197 10.38 -2.31 -9.57
CA ALA A 197 10.13 -1.60 -8.32
C ALA A 197 10.80 -2.27 -7.11
N LEU A 198 10.74 -3.60 -7.03
CA LEU A 198 11.33 -4.34 -5.92
C LEU A 198 12.86 -4.31 -5.95
N LYS A 199 13.51 -4.31 -7.12
CA LYS A 199 14.95 -4.13 -7.26
C LYS A 199 15.39 -2.82 -6.62
N TYR A 200 14.69 -1.73 -6.93
CA TYR A 200 14.92 -0.43 -6.32
C TYR A 200 14.77 -0.48 -4.80
N LEU A 201 13.63 -0.97 -4.30
CA LEU A 201 13.35 -1.04 -2.85
C LEU A 201 14.37 -1.90 -2.10
N HIS A 202 14.68 -3.09 -2.60
CA HIS A 202 15.60 -4.02 -1.95
C HIS A 202 17.02 -3.46 -1.92
N SER A 203 17.48 -2.78 -2.99
CA SER A 203 18.76 -2.07 -2.98
C SER A 203 18.80 -0.89 -1.99
N ALA A 204 17.64 -0.28 -1.72
CA ALA A 204 17.47 0.74 -0.69
C ALA A 204 17.37 0.15 0.74
N ASN A 205 17.51 -1.17 0.90
CA ASN A 205 17.30 -1.90 2.15
C ASN A 205 15.86 -1.80 2.69
N VAL A 206 14.88 -1.55 1.81
CA VAL A 206 13.44 -1.45 2.13
C VAL A 206 12.72 -2.67 1.61
N ILE A 207 11.85 -3.23 2.44
CA ILE A 207 11.07 -4.43 2.09
C ILE A 207 9.61 -4.15 2.32
N HIS A 208 8.79 -4.53 1.36
CA HIS A 208 7.39 -4.17 1.33
C HIS A 208 6.56 -4.97 2.35
N ARG A 209 6.73 -6.30 2.39
CA ARG A 209 6.10 -7.27 3.32
C ARG A 209 4.58 -7.45 3.20
N ASP A 210 3.88 -6.60 2.47
CA ASP A 210 2.43 -6.70 2.26
C ASP A 210 2.04 -6.54 0.78
N LEU A 211 2.84 -7.09 -0.14
CA LEU A 211 2.49 -7.09 -1.55
C LEU A 211 1.25 -7.95 -1.80
N LYS A 212 0.27 -7.36 -2.48
CA LYS A 212 -1.00 -7.98 -2.87
C LYS A 212 -1.69 -7.12 -3.94
N PRO A 213 -2.65 -7.65 -4.71
CA PRO A 213 -3.30 -6.90 -5.79
C PRO A 213 -3.97 -5.59 -5.35
N SER A 214 -4.39 -5.42 -4.09
CA SER A 214 -4.95 -4.14 -3.62
C SER A 214 -3.90 -3.06 -3.36
N ASN A 215 -2.63 -3.44 -3.24
CA ASN A 215 -1.49 -2.54 -3.03
C ASN A 215 -0.71 -2.31 -4.33
N LEU A 216 -1.27 -2.73 -5.47
CA LEU A 216 -0.75 -2.49 -6.80
C LEU A 216 -1.84 -1.78 -7.58
N ALA A 217 -1.53 -0.61 -8.13
CA ALA A 217 -2.44 0.09 -9.03
C ALA A 217 -1.90 0.08 -10.45
N ILE A 218 -2.82 0.10 -11.40
CA ILE A 218 -2.54 0.18 -12.82
C ILE A 218 -3.37 1.28 -13.47
N THR A 219 -2.76 1.98 -14.41
CA THR A 219 -3.45 2.92 -15.30
C THR A 219 -4.09 2.19 -16.48
N GLU A 220 -4.83 2.93 -17.31
CA GLU A 220 -5.38 2.41 -18.57
C GLU A 220 -4.28 1.95 -19.53
N GLU A 221 -3.09 2.54 -19.45
CA GLU A 221 -1.90 2.16 -20.23
C GLU A 221 -1.10 1.01 -19.62
N CYS A 222 -1.61 0.36 -18.57
CA CYS A 222 -0.92 -0.74 -17.87
C CYS A 222 0.37 -0.31 -17.15
N ASP A 223 0.51 0.98 -16.83
CA ASP A 223 1.62 1.46 -15.98
C ASP A 223 1.35 1.05 -14.52
N LEU A 224 2.23 0.24 -13.95
CA LEU A 224 2.10 -0.27 -12.60
C LEU A 224 2.72 0.70 -11.60
N THR A 225 1.99 0.95 -10.51
CA THR A 225 2.51 1.63 -9.31
C THR A 225 2.32 0.77 -8.07
N VAL A 226 3.41 0.51 -7.33
CA VAL A 226 3.38 -0.09 -6.00
C VAL A 226 2.93 0.93 -4.96
N LEU A 227 1.93 0.57 -4.16
CA LEU A 227 1.29 1.40 -3.14
C LEU A 227 1.57 0.88 -1.72
N ASP A 228 1.25 1.70 -0.71
CA ASP A 228 1.18 1.35 0.72
C ASP A 228 2.42 0.71 1.36
N PHE A 229 3.31 1.57 1.87
CA PHE A 229 4.50 1.19 2.63
C PHE A 229 4.25 1.09 4.14
N GLY A 230 2.99 1.04 4.58
CA GLY A 230 2.65 1.10 6.01
C GLY A 230 3.25 -0.04 6.84
N LEU A 231 3.63 -1.17 6.23
CA LEU A 231 4.30 -2.30 6.88
C LEU A 231 5.78 -2.45 6.50
N ALA A 232 6.30 -1.52 5.69
CA ALA A 232 7.68 -1.59 5.23
C ALA A 232 8.66 -1.38 6.39
N ARG A 233 9.77 -2.13 6.34
CA ARG A 233 10.85 -2.05 7.33
C ARG A 233 12.21 -2.14 6.67
N THR A 234 13.19 -1.51 7.30
CA THR A 234 14.62 -1.73 7.04
C THR A 234 15.07 -3.08 7.58
N VAL A 235 16.04 -3.71 6.92
CA VAL A 235 16.52 -5.07 7.27
C VAL A 235 17.16 -5.15 8.66
N SER A 236 17.64 -4.03 9.21
CA SER A 236 18.46 -3.97 10.42
C SER A 236 17.71 -4.12 11.75
N ASN A 237 16.36 -4.14 11.79
CA ASN A 237 15.63 -4.19 13.07
C ASN A 237 14.82 -5.49 13.24
N THR A 238 15.27 -6.29 14.19
CA THR A 238 14.90 -7.68 14.45
C THR A 238 13.99 -7.86 15.67
N GLY A 239 13.57 -6.76 16.32
CA GLY A 239 12.97 -6.81 17.66
C GLY A 239 11.44 -6.74 17.78
N ASP A 240 10.70 -6.28 16.77
CA ASP A 240 9.26 -6.06 16.93
C ASP A 240 8.45 -7.28 16.48
N ASN A 241 8.04 -8.07 17.47
CA ASN A 241 7.11 -9.19 17.38
C ASN A 241 5.96 -8.92 16.39
N LEU A 242 5.80 -9.84 15.44
CA LEU A 242 4.72 -9.92 14.47
C LEU A 242 3.39 -10.01 15.23
N THR A 243 2.71 -8.88 15.41
CA THR A 243 1.42 -8.88 16.11
C THR A 243 0.45 -9.73 15.31
N ALA A 244 0.09 -10.86 15.91
CA ALA A 244 -0.75 -11.88 15.36
C ALA A 244 -2.17 -11.34 15.08
N TYR A 245 -2.68 -11.62 13.88
CA TYR A 245 -4.11 -11.64 13.48
C TYR A 245 -4.84 -10.27 13.51
N VAL A 246 -5.32 -9.68 12.41
CA VAL A 246 -6.51 -10.03 11.61
C VAL A 246 -6.34 -9.37 10.21
N ILE A 247 -5.43 -9.87 9.37
CA ILE A 247 -5.24 -9.36 8.00
C ILE A 247 -5.07 -10.55 7.06
N SER A 248 -5.51 -10.41 5.82
CA SER A 248 -5.38 -11.44 4.78
C SER A 248 -3.92 -11.87 4.60
N ARG A 249 -3.66 -13.18 4.64
CA ARG A 249 -2.33 -13.81 4.58
C ARG A 249 -2.00 -14.42 3.22
N TRP A 250 -2.92 -14.31 2.26
CA TRP A 250 -2.90 -15.10 1.01
C TRP A 250 -1.64 -14.95 0.16
N TYR A 251 -0.93 -13.82 0.31
CA TYR A 251 0.30 -13.49 -0.44
C TYR A 251 1.56 -13.51 0.43
N ARG A 252 1.44 -13.76 1.74
CA ARG A 252 2.58 -13.79 2.65
C ARG A 252 3.35 -15.09 2.49
N SER A 253 4.67 -15.00 2.59
CA SER A 253 5.55 -16.15 2.47
C SER A 253 5.47 -17.08 3.70
N PRO A 254 5.79 -18.37 3.55
CA PRO A 254 5.73 -19.33 4.65
C PRO A 254 6.62 -18.94 5.83
N GLU A 255 7.84 -18.45 5.58
CA GLU A 255 8.76 -17.97 6.62
C GLU A 255 8.25 -16.72 7.36
N VAL A 256 7.38 -15.91 6.75
CA VAL A 256 6.76 -14.77 7.45
C VAL A 256 5.63 -15.22 8.37
N ILE A 257 4.94 -16.33 8.04
CA ILE A 257 3.77 -16.80 8.80
C ILE A 257 4.16 -17.81 9.89
N TYR A 258 5.09 -18.74 9.60
CA TYR A 258 5.24 -19.96 10.39
C TYR A 258 6.60 -20.10 11.09
N TRP A 259 7.70 -19.68 10.49
CA TRP A 259 9.04 -19.79 11.09
C TRP A 259 9.79 -18.48 10.92
N SER A 260 9.97 -17.72 12.00
CA SER A 260 10.62 -16.41 11.97
C SER A 260 12.01 -16.53 11.35
N ASN A 261 12.15 -16.01 10.13
CA ASN A 261 13.43 -15.88 9.48
C ASN A 261 13.84 -14.41 9.40
N VAL A 262 14.70 -14.02 10.31
CA VAL A 262 15.11 -12.63 10.49
C VAL A 262 16.00 -12.14 9.33
N SER A 263 16.72 -13.04 8.66
CA SER A 263 17.71 -12.69 7.61
C SER A 263 17.16 -12.62 6.18
N TYR A 264 15.94 -13.11 5.90
CA TYR A 264 15.47 -13.30 4.50
C TYR A 264 14.13 -12.65 4.18
N ASN A 265 14.01 -11.40 4.58
CA ASN A 265 12.81 -10.59 4.38
C ASN A 265 12.61 -10.12 2.93
N ALA A 266 13.67 -9.87 2.15
CA ALA A 266 13.53 -9.46 0.74
C ALA A 266 12.91 -10.58 -0.13
N LYS A 267 13.27 -11.85 0.14
CA LYS A 267 12.72 -13.03 -0.54
C LYS A 267 11.24 -13.24 -0.23
N ALA A 268 10.72 -12.67 0.86
CA ALA A 268 9.29 -12.74 1.16
C ALA A 268 8.46 -11.97 0.12
N ASP A 269 8.94 -10.83 -0.36
CA ASP A 269 8.28 -10.08 -1.45
C ASP A 269 8.28 -10.90 -2.75
N VAL A 270 9.36 -11.65 -3.04
CA VAL A 270 9.46 -12.53 -4.22
C VAL A 270 8.40 -13.64 -4.19
N TRP A 271 8.11 -14.20 -3.01
CA TRP A 271 7.00 -15.15 -2.86
C TRP A 271 5.66 -14.50 -3.20
N SER A 272 5.43 -13.28 -2.70
CA SER A 272 4.21 -12.52 -3.01
C SER A 272 4.05 -12.27 -4.51
N VAL A 273 5.14 -11.97 -5.23
CA VAL A 273 5.14 -11.88 -6.70
C VAL A 273 4.68 -13.19 -7.33
N GLY A 274 5.15 -14.35 -6.83
CA GLY A 274 4.70 -15.67 -7.30
C GLY A 274 3.19 -15.89 -7.11
N CYS A 275 2.65 -15.52 -5.94
CA CYS A 275 1.20 -15.58 -5.69
C CYS A 275 0.41 -14.67 -6.63
N ILE A 276 0.89 -13.44 -6.85
CA ILE A 276 0.24 -12.45 -7.73
C ILE A 276 0.27 -12.92 -9.18
N LEU A 277 1.42 -13.43 -9.67
CA LEU A 277 1.55 -13.96 -11.02
C LEU A 277 0.58 -15.12 -11.27
N ALA A 278 0.50 -16.07 -10.33
CA ALA A 278 -0.44 -17.18 -10.45
C ALA A 278 -1.90 -16.71 -10.45
N GLU A 279 -2.25 -15.72 -9.63
CA GLU A 279 -3.61 -15.16 -9.61
C GLU A 279 -3.95 -14.40 -10.89
N LEU A 280 -3.00 -13.66 -11.47
CA LEU A 280 -3.19 -12.97 -12.74
C LEU A 280 -3.53 -13.95 -13.86
N PHE A 281 -2.86 -15.10 -13.94
CA PHE A 281 -3.17 -16.12 -14.96
C PHE A 281 -4.47 -16.88 -14.68
N THR A 282 -4.73 -17.22 -13.42
CA THR A 282 -5.84 -18.12 -13.07
C THR A 282 -7.13 -17.38 -12.71
N ASN A 283 -7.05 -16.06 -12.55
CA ASN A 283 -8.08 -15.20 -11.98
C ASN A 283 -8.60 -15.72 -10.62
N ARG A 284 -7.75 -16.42 -9.86
CA ARG A 284 -8.07 -17.01 -8.55
C ARG A 284 -6.92 -16.80 -7.58
N VAL A 285 -7.26 -16.41 -6.36
CA VAL A 285 -6.29 -16.34 -5.27
C VAL A 285 -5.63 -17.71 -5.11
N LEU A 286 -4.30 -17.74 -5.14
CA LEU A 286 -3.54 -19.00 -5.15
C LEU A 286 -3.70 -19.78 -3.83
N PHE A 287 -3.63 -19.08 -2.70
CA PHE A 287 -3.72 -19.67 -1.36
C PHE A 287 -4.75 -18.92 -0.49
N PRO A 288 -6.05 -19.18 -0.66
CA PRO A 288 -7.12 -18.48 0.06
C PRO A 288 -7.43 -19.13 1.43
N GLY A 289 -6.44 -19.33 2.29
CA GLY A 289 -6.67 -19.93 3.62
C GLY A 289 -7.43 -18.98 4.55
N SER A 290 -8.41 -19.51 5.28
CA SER A 290 -9.19 -18.76 6.27
C SER A 290 -8.42 -18.56 7.58
N GLU A 291 -7.54 -19.50 7.93
CA GLU A 291 -6.67 -19.47 9.10
C GLU A 291 -5.24 -19.95 8.77
N ALA A 292 -4.29 -19.72 9.69
CA ALA A 292 -2.88 -20.04 9.46
C ALA A 292 -2.66 -21.53 9.11
N MET A 293 -3.36 -22.45 9.77
CA MET A 293 -3.24 -23.88 9.50
C MET A 293 -3.75 -24.25 8.10
N GLU A 294 -4.92 -23.74 7.70
CA GLU A 294 -5.48 -23.98 6.37
C GLU A 294 -4.60 -23.37 5.28
N GLN A 295 -4.12 -22.14 5.49
CA GLN A 295 -3.16 -21.48 4.61
C GLN A 295 -1.92 -22.35 4.38
N TYR A 296 -1.38 -22.97 5.45
CA TYR A 296 -0.19 -23.81 5.35
C TYR A 296 -0.47 -25.06 4.51
N LYS A 297 -1.62 -25.70 4.77
CA LYS A 297 -2.07 -26.88 4.02
C LYS A 297 -2.22 -26.59 2.53
N LEU A 298 -2.76 -25.43 2.16
CA LEU A 298 -2.87 -25.00 0.76
C LEU A 298 -1.49 -24.83 0.11
N ILE A 299 -0.55 -24.22 0.83
CA ILE A 299 0.82 -24.00 0.37
C ILE A 299 1.52 -25.34 0.08
N ILE A 300 1.59 -26.24 1.07
CA ILE A 300 2.34 -27.51 0.92
C ILE A 300 1.70 -28.45 -0.10
N ARG A 301 0.38 -28.39 -0.29
CA ARG A 301 -0.34 -29.18 -1.32
C ARG A 301 0.09 -28.83 -2.74
N LEU A 302 0.62 -27.62 -2.95
CA LEU A 302 1.14 -27.17 -4.23
C LEU A 302 2.66 -27.23 -4.27
N CYS A 303 3.32 -26.60 -3.29
CA CYS A 303 4.76 -26.35 -3.28
C CYS A 303 5.58 -27.51 -2.71
N GLY A 304 4.93 -28.49 -2.08
CA GLY A 304 5.57 -29.56 -1.30
C GLY A 304 5.84 -29.15 0.14
N SER A 305 6.02 -30.15 1.01
CA SER A 305 6.48 -29.93 2.39
C SER A 305 7.94 -29.46 2.41
N PRO A 306 8.36 -28.72 3.47
CA PRO A 306 9.78 -28.45 3.70
C PRO A 306 10.61 -29.74 3.67
N ASP A 307 11.74 -29.71 2.95
CA ASP A 307 12.69 -30.81 2.96
C ASP A 307 13.56 -30.81 4.23
N GLU A 308 14.33 -31.87 4.44
CA GLU A 308 15.13 -32.03 5.66
C GLU A 308 16.18 -30.92 5.85
N LEU A 309 16.70 -30.38 4.74
CA LEU A 309 17.63 -29.24 4.77
C LEU A 309 16.93 -27.98 5.30
N LEU A 310 15.74 -27.66 4.78
CA LEU A 310 14.95 -26.54 5.26
C LEU A 310 14.49 -26.76 6.71
N MET A 311 14.06 -27.97 7.06
CA MET A 311 13.66 -28.31 8.44
C MET A 311 14.81 -28.13 9.44
N SER A 312 16.03 -28.53 9.06
CA SER A 312 17.24 -28.31 9.86
C SER A 312 17.53 -26.81 10.05
N LYS A 313 17.39 -26.00 9.00
CA LYS A 313 17.53 -24.52 9.10
C LYS A 313 16.49 -23.91 10.03
N ILE A 314 15.22 -24.34 9.93
CA ILE A 314 14.14 -23.86 10.79
C ILE A 314 14.46 -24.14 12.26
N GLU A 315 14.90 -25.37 12.57
CA GLU A 315 15.29 -25.75 13.93
C GLU A 315 16.45 -24.90 14.46
N GLN A 316 17.50 -24.71 13.65
CA GLN A 316 18.68 -23.93 14.02
C GLN A 316 18.38 -22.43 14.23
N GLN A 317 17.51 -21.85 13.40
CA GLN A 317 17.21 -20.41 13.43
C GLN A 317 16.07 -20.05 14.40
N ASN A 318 15.27 -21.03 14.82
CA ASN A 318 14.14 -20.82 15.71
C ASN A 318 14.29 -21.65 16.99
N SER A 319 13.81 -22.90 16.95
CA SER A 319 13.93 -23.86 18.06
C SER A 319 13.56 -25.28 17.60
N PRO A 320 13.99 -26.34 18.32
CA PRO A 320 13.52 -27.71 18.10
C PRO A 320 11.99 -27.84 18.20
N ALA A 321 11.35 -27.04 19.07
CA ALA A 321 9.90 -27.01 19.20
C ALA A 321 9.20 -26.53 17.91
N MET A 322 9.79 -25.56 17.20
CA MET A 322 9.23 -25.07 15.94
C MET A 322 9.20 -26.17 14.87
N ARG A 323 10.28 -26.95 14.76
CA ARG A 323 10.33 -28.14 13.89
C ARG A 323 9.16 -29.08 14.18
N MET A 324 8.95 -29.44 15.45
CA MET A 324 7.85 -30.33 15.85
C MET A 324 6.47 -29.74 15.51
N VAL A 325 6.30 -28.42 15.63
CA VAL A 325 5.05 -27.76 15.22
C VAL A 325 4.84 -27.95 13.73
N ILE A 326 5.83 -27.59 12.88
CA ILE A 326 5.73 -27.71 11.43
C ILE A 326 5.41 -29.15 11.00
N GLU A 327 6.10 -30.14 11.56
CA GLU A 327 5.84 -31.57 11.30
C GLU A 327 4.44 -32.01 11.72
N ARG A 328 3.89 -31.45 12.81
CA ARG A 328 2.52 -31.75 13.25
C ARG A 328 1.45 -31.02 12.45
N MET A 329 1.75 -29.84 11.91
CA MET A 329 0.80 -29.08 11.08
C MET A 329 0.52 -29.76 9.74
N SER A 330 1.41 -30.64 9.28
CA SER A 330 1.34 -31.25 7.95
C SER A 330 1.77 -32.70 7.89
N GLY A 331 1.03 -33.51 7.13
CA GLY A 331 1.61 -34.70 6.51
C GLY A 331 2.57 -34.32 5.38
N PHE A 332 3.48 -35.23 5.02
CA PHE A 332 4.37 -35.04 3.87
C PHE A 332 3.56 -34.87 2.59
N CYS A 333 3.84 -33.80 1.84
CA CYS A 333 3.28 -33.52 0.53
C CYS A 333 4.41 -33.42 -0.49
N GLU A 334 4.30 -34.16 -1.58
CA GLU A 334 5.19 -33.97 -2.73
C GLU A 334 4.84 -32.67 -3.45
N ARG A 335 5.87 -31.99 -3.96
CA ARG A 335 5.68 -30.81 -4.79
C ARG A 335 4.97 -31.20 -6.09
N LYS A 336 3.92 -30.48 -6.45
CA LYS A 336 3.22 -30.73 -7.72
C LYS A 336 4.04 -30.28 -8.92
N ASN A 337 3.84 -30.96 -10.04
CA ASN A 337 4.33 -30.50 -11.33
C ASN A 337 3.56 -29.25 -11.78
N PHE A 338 4.21 -28.10 -11.74
CA PHE A 338 3.57 -26.83 -12.15
C PHE A 338 3.21 -26.80 -13.63
N GLY A 339 3.87 -27.58 -14.50
CA GLY A 339 3.46 -27.72 -15.90
C GLY A 339 2.08 -28.34 -16.07
N GLU A 340 1.68 -29.23 -15.16
CA GLU A 340 0.34 -29.80 -15.14
C GLU A 340 -0.67 -28.87 -14.45
N VAL A 341 -0.28 -28.25 -13.33
CA VAL A 341 -1.17 -27.35 -12.57
C VAL A 341 -1.50 -26.07 -13.36
N PHE A 342 -0.51 -25.52 -14.06
CA PHE A 342 -0.60 -24.28 -14.83
C PHE A 342 -0.50 -24.55 -16.34
N ALA A 343 -1.11 -25.64 -16.82
CA ALA A 343 -1.02 -26.08 -18.22
C ALA A 343 -1.51 -25.06 -19.26
N HIS A 344 -2.31 -24.07 -18.86
CA HIS A 344 -2.79 -22.98 -19.71
C HIS A 344 -1.85 -21.76 -19.74
N CYS A 345 -0.79 -21.76 -18.95
CA CYS A 345 0.19 -20.68 -18.90
C CYS A 345 1.35 -20.93 -19.87
N PRO A 346 2.01 -19.88 -20.39
CA PRO A 346 3.21 -20.05 -21.19
C PRO A 346 4.30 -20.82 -20.42
N PRO A 347 5.05 -21.75 -21.05
CA PRO A 347 6.06 -22.56 -20.36
C PRO A 347 7.07 -21.74 -19.56
N ASP A 348 7.53 -20.62 -20.12
CA ASP A 348 8.47 -19.72 -19.45
C ASP A 348 7.88 -19.06 -18.20
N ALA A 349 6.58 -18.78 -18.19
CA ALA A 349 5.87 -18.25 -17.04
C ALA A 349 5.74 -19.31 -15.93
N VAL A 350 5.48 -20.57 -16.33
CA VAL A 350 5.43 -21.71 -15.40
C VAL A 350 6.80 -21.97 -14.78
N ASP A 351 7.88 -21.87 -15.56
CA ASP A 351 9.25 -21.98 -15.07
C ASP A 351 9.59 -20.85 -14.09
N LEU A 352 9.18 -19.61 -14.38
CA LEU A 352 9.32 -18.51 -13.43
C LEU A 352 8.53 -18.76 -12.13
N LEU A 353 7.27 -19.21 -12.22
CA LEU A 353 6.44 -19.58 -11.05
C LEU A 353 7.13 -20.64 -10.19
N ASN A 354 7.77 -21.63 -10.81
CA ASN A 354 8.52 -22.66 -10.09
C ASN A 354 9.66 -22.08 -9.25
N LYS A 355 10.34 -21.04 -9.77
CA LYS A 355 11.47 -20.39 -9.11
C LYS A 355 11.06 -19.34 -8.07
N LEU A 356 9.89 -18.72 -8.24
CA LEU A 356 9.28 -17.79 -7.28
C LEU A 356 8.68 -18.51 -6.06
N LEU A 357 7.95 -19.61 -6.29
CA LEU A 357 7.21 -20.35 -5.25
C LEU A 357 8.03 -21.52 -4.68
N VAL A 358 9.21 -21.20 -4.13
CA VAL A 358 10.11 -22.13 -3.46
C VAL A 358 10.01 -21.94 -1.94
N MET A 359 9.87 -23.05 -1.20
CA MET A 359 9.69 -23.05 0.26
C MET A 359 10.91 -22.48 1.00
N ASP A 360 12.11 -22.89 0.59
CA ASP A 360 13.37 -22.40 1.16
C ASP A 360 13.72 -21.03 0.54
N PRO A 361 13.74 -19.93 1.32
CA PRO A 361 14.06 -18.59 0.82
C PRO A 361 15.46 -18.50 0.19
N ASP A 362 16.42 -19.32 0.66
CA ASP A 362 17.80 -19.31 0.14
C ASP A 362 17.88 -19.87 -1.28
N ARG A 363 16.93 -20.76 -1.63
CA ARG A 363 16.83 -21.39 -2.95
C ARG A 363 15.83 -20.68 -3.86
N ARG A 364 15.04 -19.75 -3.30
CA ARG A 364 14.10 -18.92 -4.06
C ARG A 364 14.88 -17.92 -4.90
N ILE A 365 14.44 -17.69 -6.14
CA ILE A 365 15.09 -16.73 -7.05
C ILE A 365 15.14 -15.32 -6.44
N SER A 366 16.16 -14.53 -6.75
CA SER A 366 16.23 -13.09 -6.40
C SER A 366 15.43 -12.24 -7.40
N VAL A 367 15.19 -10.98 -7.06
CA VAL A 367 14.54 -10.05 -7.98
C VAL A 367 15.41 -9.83 -9.22
N GLU A 368 16.73 -9.70 -9.04
CA GLU A 368 17.71 -9.51 -10.11
C GLU A 368 17.81 -10.72 -11.03
N GLU A 369 17.70 -11.93 -10.49
CA GLU A 369 17.62 -13.15 -11.29
C GLU A 369 16.27 -13.29 -12.00
N ALA A 370 15.17 -12.87 -11.36
CA ALA A 370 13.84 -12.88 -11.97
C ALA A 370 13.72 -11.90 -13.15
N LEU A 371 14.32 -10.72 -13.06
CA LEU A 371 14.39 -9.75 -14.17
C LEU A 371 15.18 -10.28 -15.37
N ARG A 372 16.22 -11.09 -15.12
CA ARG A 372 17.01 -11.77 -16.17
C ARG A 372 16.38 -13.07 -16.69
N HIS A 373 15.21 -13.45 -16.18
CA HIS A 373 14.54 -14.68 -16.57
C HIS A 373 14.06 -14.59 -18.02
N VAL A 374 14.04 -15.72 -18.75
CA VAL A 374 13.57 -15.77 -20.16
C VAL A 374 12.16 -15.18 -20.33
N TYR A 375 11.29 -15.39 -19.34
CA TYR A 375 9.94 -14.81 -19.32
C TYR A 375 9.91 -13.27 -19.32
N MET A 376 10.97 -12.60 -18.84
CA MET A 376 11.12 -11.14 -18.78
C MET A 376 11.98 -10.58 -19.92
N GLN A 377 12.58 -11.43 -20.76
CA GLN A 377 13.61 -11.05 -21.73
C GLN A 377 13.19 -9.91 -22.67
N GLU A 378 11.92 -9.86 -23.03
CA GLU A 378 11.35 -8.83 -23.91
C GLU A 378 11.43 -7.41 -23.32
N TYR A 379 11.28 -7.28 -21.99
CA TYR A 379 11.26 -6.00 -21.30
C TYR A 379 12.55 -5.71 -20.53
N HIS A 380 13.38 -6.72 -20.28
CA HIS A 380 14.60 -6.60 -19.50
C HIS A 380 15.55 -5.55 -20.11
N LEU A 381 15.74 -4.45 -19.39
CA LEU A 381 16.55 -3.32 -19.81
C LEU A 381 17.42 -2.83 -18.63
N PRO A 382 18.64 -3.38 -18.45
CA PRO A 382 19.46 -3.11 -17.27
C PRO A 382 19.66 -1.62 -16.93
N GLU A 383 19.79 -0.77 -17.93
CA GLU A 383 19.95 0.68 -17.81
C GLU A 383 18.69 1.40 -17.31
N ASP A 384 17.52 0.81 -17.53
CA ASP A 384 16.25 1.29 -17.03
C ASP A 384 15.79 0.49 -15.82
N GLU A 385 16.66 -0.25 -15.14
CA GLU A 385 16.34 -0.96 -13.90
C GLU A 385 17.17 -0.42 -12.74
N PRO A 386 16.86 0.80 -12.26
CA PRO A 386 17.70 1.51 -11.31
C PRO A 386 17.71 0.87 -9.93
N VAL A 387 18.80 1.14 -9.21
CA VAL A 387 18.94 0.87 -7.77
C VAL A 387 18.94 2.20 -7.02
N ALA A 388 18.59 2.18 -5.74
CA ALA A 388 18.73 3.35 -4.89
C ALA A 388 20.22 3.71 -4.73
N ALA A 389 20.52 5.01 -4.72
CA ALA A 389 21.89 5.50 -4.61
C ALA A 389 22.58 5.07 -3.30
N GLN A 390 21.80 4.89 -2.24
CA GLN A 390 22.25 4.42 -0.93
C GLN A 390 21.11 3.72 -0.19
N PRO A 391 21.41 2.80 0.75
CA PRO A 391 20.43 2.26 1.67
C PRO A 391 19.72 3.37 2.46
N PHE A 392 18.41 3.24 2.67
CA PHE A 392 17.65 4.19 3.44
C PHE A 392 17.76 3.88 4.92
N ASN A 393 18.08 4.90 5.73
CA ASN A 393 17.98 4.83 7.18
C ASN A 393 16.76 5.63 7.63
N ILE A 394 15.68 4.92 7.97
CA ILE A 394 14.37 5.50 8.28
C ILE A 394 14.00 5.41 9.77
N GLU A 395 14.81 4.74 10.57
CA GLU A 395 14.57 4.55 12.00
C GLU A 395 15.57 5.37 12.81
N ASP A 396 15.07 6.32 13.61
CA ASP A 396 15.90 7.00 14.60
C ASP A 396 15.86 6.18 15.89
N SER A 397 17.00 5.98 16.54
CA SER A 397 17.11 5.20 17.81
C SER A 397 16.14 5.69 18.89
N ASP A 398 15.79 6.98 18.84
CA ASP A 398 14.97 7.65 19.84
C ASP A 398 13.46 7.58 19.52
N ASP A 399 13.06 7.08 18.34
CA ASP A 399 11.65 6.97 17.91
C ASP A 399 10.81 6.07 18.83
N MET A 400 11.45 5.13 19.53
CA MET A 400 10.76 4.24 20.47
C MET A 400 10.39 4.94 21.79
N ALA A 401 11.10 6.01 22.16
CA ALA A 401 10.87 6.78 23.38
C ALA A 401 9.90 7.96 23.17
N LYS A 402 9.64 8.36 21.91
CA LYS A 402 8.76 9.50 21.58
C LYS A 402 7.31 9.27 22.00
N THR A 403 6.76 10.25 22.71
CA THR A 403 5.34 10.33 23.06
C THR A 403 4.49 10.80 21.89
N VAL A 404 3.16 10.72 22.01
CA VAL A 404 2.25 11.28 20.99
C VAL A 404 2.45 12.78 20.81
N GLY A 405 2.75 13.52 21.88
CA GLY A 405 3.04 14.96 21.81
C GLY A 405 4.28 15.25 20.96
N ASP A 406 5.35 14.50 21.20
CA ASP A 406 6.59 14.64 20.42
C ASP A 406 6.34 14.40 18.93
N TRP A 407 5.55 13.38 18.58
CA TRP A 407 5.16 13.13 17.20
C TRP A 407 4.29 14.23 16.61
N LYS A 408 3.36 14.82 17.37
CA LYS A 408 2.57 15.96 16.89
C LYS A 408 3.44 17.18 16.60
N ALA A 409 4.35 17.53 17.51
CA ALA A 409 5.28 18.63 17.32
C ALA A 409 6.17 18.42 16.08
N HIS A 410 6.73 17.22 15.92
CA HIS A 410 7.48 16.85 14.71
C HIS A 410 6.66 17.03 13.43
N PHE A 411 5.35 16.74 13.47
CA PHE A 411 4.52 16.76 12.27
C PHE A 411 4.28 18.19 11.80
N LEU A 412 3.98 19.07 12.75
CA LEU A 412 3.74 20.48 12.47
C LEU A 412 4.99 21.15 11.88
N VAL A 413 6.18 20.74 12.33
CA VAL A 413 7.46 21.21 11.76
C VAL A 413 7.76 20.58 10.40
N ALA A 414 7.34 19.32 10.18
CA ALA A 414 7.60 18.58 8.95
C ALA A 414 6.65 18.90 7.78
N GLN A 415 5.65 19.77 7.98
CA GLN A 415 4.79 20.20 6.88
C GLN A 415 5.62 20.97 5.84
N PRO A 416 5.50 20.64 4.53
CA PRO A 416 6.20 21.37 3.48
C PRO A 416 5.88 22.86 3.54
N SER A 417 6.88 23.72 3.30
CA SER A 417 6.61 25.14 3.04
C SER A 417 5.80 25.29 1.75
N ALA A 418 5.09 26.41 1.59
CA ALA A 418 4.32 26.69 0.36
C ALA A 418 5.21 26.63 -0.91
N GLU A 419 6.46 27.05 -0.81
CA GLU A 419 7.45 26.99 -1.90
C GLU A 419 7.85 25.54 -2.23
N LEU A 420 8.10 24.71 -1.22
CA LEU A 420 8.43 23.28 -1.39
C LEU A 420 7.25 22.50 -1.99
N LEU A 421 6.02 22.90 -1.61
CA LEU A 421 4.78 22.36 -2.14
C LEU A 421 4.61 22.69 -3.62
N GLU A 422 4.81 23.95 -4.03
CA GLU A 422 4.78 24.32 -5.44
C GLU A 422 5.80 23.52 -6.25
N ASP A 423 7.00 23.32 -5.73
CA ASP A 423 8.04 22.51 -6.38
C ASP A 423 7.65 21.02 -6.46
N HIS A 424 7.06 20.44 -5.41
CA HIS A 424 6.59 19.06 -5.45
C HIS A 424 5.42 18.87 -6.42
N VAL A 425 4.48 19.80 -6.45
CA VAL A 425 3.39 19.79 -7.44
C VAL A 425 3.94 19.96 -8.85
N ARG A 426 4.89 20.88 -9.07
CA ARG A 426 5.58 21.03 -10.36
C ARG A 426 6.32 19.75 -10.77
N ARG A 427 6.99 19.07 -9.83
CA ARG A 427 7.63 17.77 -10.09
C ARG A 427 6.61 16.69 -10.42
N ALA A 428 5.49 16.63 -9.71
CA ALA A 428 4.40 15.69 -10.02
C ALA A 428 3.81 15.96 -11.42
N VAL A 429 3.61 17.23 -11.78
CA VAL A 429 3.20 17.67 -13.13
C VAL A 429 4.25 17.26 -14.16
N GLN A 430 5.54 17.47 -13.88
CA GLN A 430 6.63 17.14 -14.79
C GLN A 430 6.79 15.63 -14.98
N ILE A 431 6.65 14.83 -13.91
CA ILE A 431 6.68 13.37 -13.98
C ILE A 431 5.48 12.86 -14.78
N ALA A 432 4.27 13.36 -14.49
CA ALA A 432 3.08 13.04 -15.29
C ALA A 432 3.28 13.39 -16.77
N ALA A 433 3.94 14.51 -17.08
CA ALA A 433 4.27 14.91 -18.45
C ALA A 433 5.38 14.05 -19.09
N LEU A 434 6.39 13.62 -18.33
CA LEU A 434 7.47 12.74 -18.80
C LEU A 434 6.96 11.33 -19.10
N SER A 435 6.05 10.81 -18.27
CA SER A 435 5.30 9.58 -18.56
C SER A 435 4.54 9.70 -19.87
N VAL A 436 4.05 10.89 -20.26
CA VAL A 436 3.42 11.12 -21.57
C VAL A 436 4.46 11.23 -22.71
N GLN A 437 5.66 11.74 -22.46
CA GLN A 437 6.69 11.92 -23.50
C GLN A 437 7.47 10.64 -23.83
N LYS A 438 7.79 9.78 -22.84
CA LYS A 438 8.42 8.46 -23.09
C LYS A 438 7.55 7.57 -24.00
N LYS A 439 6.22 7.77 -23.97
CA LYS A 439 5.23 7.12 -24.87
C LYS A 439 5.46 7.42 -26.36
N GLY A 440 6.16 8.51 -26.71
CA GLY A 440 6.51 8.82 -28.10
C GLY A 440 7.80 8.15 -28.60
N ALA A 441 8.64 7.64 -27.70
CA ALA A 441 9.97 7.14 -28.01
C ALA A 441 10.12 5.60 -27.89
N GLN A 442 9.27 4.93 -27.12
CA GLN A 442 9.29 3.47 -26.96
C GLN A 442 8.26 2.80 -27.88
N ALA A 443 8.68 2.48 -29.10
CA ALA A 443 7.91 1.71 -30.07
C ALA A 443 7.96 0.20 -29.73
N SER A 444 7.10 -0.26 -28.81
CA SER A 444 6.72 -1.68 -28.70
C SER A 444 5.55 -1.98 -27.74
N TYR A 445 4.99 -1.00 -27.03
CA TYR A 445 3.83 -1.26 -26.16
C TYR A 445 2.52 -1.26 -26.94
N PRO A 446 1.53 -2.10 -26.56
CA PRO A 446 0.19 -2.05 -27.13
C PRO A 446 -0.36 -0.62 -27.02
N THR A 447 -0.70 -0.05 -28.16
CA THR A 447 -1.20 1.31 -28.26
C THR A 447 -2.58 1.41 -27.61
N ARG A 448 -2.95 2.62 -27.19
CA ARG A 448 -4.29 2.94 -26.69
C ARG A 448 -5.40 2.45 -27.63
N ASP A 449 -5.19 2.50 -28.95
CA ASP A 449 -6.18 2.08 -29.95
C ASP A 449 -6.32 0.54 -30.00
N GLU A 450 -5.24 -0.19 -29.76
CA GLU A 450 -5.26 -1.66 -29.61
C GLU A 450 -5.96 -2.08 -28.30
N LEU A 451 -5.88 -1.26 -27.25
CA LEU A 451 -6.59 -1.47 -25.99
C LEU A 451 -8.08 -1.10 -26.08
N MET A 452 -8.43 -0.04 -26.82
CA MET A 452 -9.83 0.36 -27.08
C MET A 452 -10.59 -0.69 -27.90
N ALA A 453 -9.90 -1.40 -28.80
CA ALA A 453 -10.47 -2.52 -29.55
C ALA A 453 -10.87 -3.72 -28.67
N LEU A 454 -10.39 -3.79 -27.42
CA LEU A 454 -10.68 -4.85 -26.45
C LEU A 454 -11.80 -4.50 -25.44
N GLY A 455 -12.49 -3.36 -25.61
CA GLY A 455 -13.74 -3.07 -24.91
C GLY A 455 -13.62 -2.54 -23.48
N LEU A 456 -12.49 -1.92 -23.14
CA LEU A 456 -12.28 -1.29 -21.84
C LEU A 456 -12.46 0.23 -21.93
N ALA A 457 -13.67 0.67 -21.59
CA ALA A 457 -13.98 2.03 -21.12
C ALA A 457 -14.60 1.95 -19.71
#